data_AF-A0A314Z8I5-F1
#
_entry.id   AF-A0A314Z8I5-F1
#
_cell.length_a   1.000
_cell.length_b   1.000
_cell.length_c   1.000
_cell.angle_alpha   90.00
_cell.angle_beta   90.00
_cell.angle_gamma   90.00
#
_symmetry.space_group_name_H-M   'P 1'
#
loop_
_entity.id
_entity.type
_entity.pdbx_description
1 polymer ?
#
loop_
_entity_poly.entity_id
_entity_poly.type
_entity_poly.pdbx_seq_one_letter_code
_entity_poly.pdbx_strand_id
1 'polypeptide(L)'
;MCHPLPCTSQEYYKKFLYEAFPVESHLHHYLHDNLNAEVVSGIIENKQDAVDYLTWTFLYRRLTQNPNYYNLQGVTQRHLSDHLSELVENTLSDLEASKCVAIEDDMDLSSLNLGMIAAYYYTNYTTIERFSSSLTSKTKMKGLLEILTHASEYSQLPIRPGEEEVLRRLINHQRFSFENPKCTDPHVKANALLQAHFARQHLGGNLALDQREVIISASRLLQAMVDVISSSGWLSLAILAMEVSQMVTQGMWERDSMLLQLPHFTKELAKRCQENPGKSIETVFDLFEMEDDERRELLQMSDKQLLDIADFCNRFPNIDLTHEVQKSDNMRAGGEITLQVTLERDLEGRIDVVTVNAPRYPKAKEEGWWLVVGDTKTNSLLAIKRVSFLRRTKVKLEFAAPSEAGEKNYILYFMCDSYLGCDQEYEFTVDVKDAAGPDEDSGSE
;
A
#
# COMPACT_ATOMS: atom_id res chain seq x y z
N MET A 1 -46.46 -0.68 9.82
CA MET A 1 -46.57 -0.85 11.28
C MET A 1 -45.18 -1.16 11.78
N CYS A 2 -44.56 -0.27 12.56
CA CYS A 2 -43.30 -0.58 13.22
C CYS A 2 -43.57 -1.71 14.21
N HIS A 3 -42.81 -2.81 14.11
CA HIS A 3 -42.85 -3.85 15.13
C HIS A 3 -42.50 -3.22 16.48
N PRO A 4 -43.26 -3.52 17.56
CA PRO A 4 -42.88 -3.07 18.89
C PRO A 4 -41.50 -3.61 19.21
N LEU A 5 -40.58 -2.72 19.62
CA LEU A 5 -39.27 -3.09 20.13
C LEU A 5 -39.45 -4.14 21.25
N PRO A 6 -38.56 -5.14 21.35
CA PRO A 6 -38.59 -6.07 22.49
C PRO A 6 -38.62 -5.27 23.80
N CYS A 7 -39.44 -5.69 24.77
CA CYS A 7 -39.70 -4.95 26.02
C CYS A 7 -38.40 -4.53 26.75
N THR A 8 -37.32 -5.31 26.60
CA THR A 8 -35.98 -5.06 27.14
C THR A 8 -35.28 -3.85 26.51
N SER A 9 -35.41 -3.63 25.20
CA SER A 9 -34.82 -2.47 24.51
C SER A 9 -35.56 -1.18 24.86
N GLN A 10 -36.88 -1.27 25.04
CA GLN A 10 -37.70 -0.10 25.38
C GLN A 10 -37.31 0.49 26.75
N GLU A 11 -37.10 -0.35 27.76
CA GLU A 11 -36.66 0.09 29.09
C GLU A 11 -35.25 0.69 29.07
N TYR A 12 -34.33 0.07 28.31
CA TYR A 12 -32.98 0.58 28.11
C TYR A 12 -32.98 1.98 27.49
N TYR A 13 -33.70 2.18 26.38
CA TYR A 13 -33.79 3.49 25.73
C TYR A 13 -34.48 4.50 26.62
N LYS A 14 -35.56 4.11 27.32
CA LYS A 14 -36.24 5.00 28.24
C LYS A 14 -35.27 5.50 29.32
N LYS A 15 -34.47 4.63 29.91
CA LYS A 15 -33.48 5.01 30.92
C LYS A 15 -32.47 6.04 30.37
N PHE A 16 -31.79 5.74 29.27
CA PHE A 16 -30.69 6.58 28.77
C PHE A 16 -31.12 7.76 27.88
N LEU A 17 -32.41 7.90 27.57
CA LEU A 17 -32.96 9.13 27.00
C LEU A 17 -33.27 10.17 28.08
N TYR A 18 -33.60 9.74 29.30
CA TYR A 18 -33.91 10.63 30.42
C TYR A 18 -32.71 10.83 31.37
N GLU A 19 -31.81 9.85 31.47
CA GLU A 19 -30.56 9.92 32.22
C GLU A 19 -29.36 10.05 31.26
N ALA A 20 -28.30 10.73 31.70
CA ALA A 20 -27.08 10.84 30.91
C ALA A 20 -26.41 9.48 30.70
N PHE A 21 -25.93 9.23 29.48
CA PHE A 21 -25.28 7.96 29.13
C PHE A 21 -23.87 7.84 29.74
N PRO A 22 -23.54 6.74 30.45
CA PRO A 22 -22.21 6.53 30.97
C PRO A 22 -21.24 6.19 29.83
N VAL A 23 -20.16 6.97 29.71
CA VAL A 23 -19.12 6.75 28.69
C VAL A 23 -17.91 6.08 29.33
N GLU A 24 -17.49 4.95 28.76
CA GLU A 24 -16.34 4.16 29.18
C GLU A 24 -15.27 4.10 28.09
N SER A 25 -14.00 4.03 28.48
CA SER A 25 -12.89 3.83 27.55
C SER A 25 -12.84 2.38 27.04
N HIS A 26 -12.53 2.20 25.76
CA HIS A 26 -12.21 0.90 25.14
C HIS A 26 -10.76 0.82 24.66
N LEU A 27 -9.91 1.78 25.07
CA LEU A 27 -8.52 1.87 24.61
C LEU A 27 -7.72 0.59 24.83
N HIS A 28 -7.98 -0.13 25.92
CA HIS A 28 -7.33 -1.40 26.26
C HIS A 28 -7.54 -2.51 25.22
N HIS A 29 -8.54 -2.42 24.34
CA HIS A 29 -8.73 -3.36 23.22
C HIS A 29 -7.97 -2.98 21.94
N TYR A 30 -7.46 -1.75 21.87
CA TYR A 30 -6.83 -1.17 20.67
C TYR A 30 -5.47 -0.55 21.02
N LEU A 31 -4.82 -1.06 22.06
CA LEU A 31 -3.62 -0.43 22.62
C LEU A 31 -2.38 -0.68 21.74
N HIS A 32 -2.29 -1.82 21.07
CA HIS A 32 -1.14 -2.24 20.25
C HIS A 32 -0.75 -1.18 19.21
N ASP A 33 -1.69 -0.72 18.38
CA ASP A 33 -1.40 0.24 17.31
C ASP A 33 -0.94 1.60 17.86
N ASN A 34 -1.50 2.03 18.99
CA ASN A 34 -1.13 3.28 19.65
C ASN A 34 0.28 3.18 20.24
N LEU A 35 0.56 2.15 21.05
CA LEU A 35 1.89 1.97 21.64
C LEU A 35 2.97 1.82 20.56
N ASN A 36 2.71 1.04 19.50
CA ASN A 36 3.63 0.92 18.39
C ASN A 36 3.95 2.28 17.74
N ALA A 37 2.93 3.12 17.51
CA ALA A 37 3.14 4.45 16.93
C ALA A 37 3.95 5.39 17.85
N GLU A 38 3.68 5.35 19.15
CA GLU A 38 4.40 6.18 20.13
C GLU A 38 5.87 5.73 20.30
N VAL A 39 6.13 4.41 20.26
CA VAL A 39 7.51 3.87 20.24
C VAL A 39 8.24 4.30 18.98
N VAL A 40 7.60 4.20 17.80
CA VAL A 40 8.20 4.66 16.52
C VAL A 40 8.49 6.17 16.55
N SER A 41 7.67 6.96 17.23
CA SER A 41 7.87 8.41 17.35
C SER A 41 8.95 8.82 18.35
N GLY A 42 9.44 7.88 19.18
CA GLY A 42 10.38 8.15 20.27
C GLY A 42 9.74 8.82 21.49
N ILE A 43 8.42 8.75 21.66
CA ILE A 43 7.73 9.25 22.86
C ILE A 43 7.78 8.22 23.99
N ILE A 44 7.74 6.93 23.63
CA ILE A 44 7.88 5.81 24.57
C ILE A 44 9.19 5.10 24.24
N GLU A 45 10.20 5.25 25.11
CA GLU A 45 11.52 4.63 24.91
C GLU A 45 11.74 3.41 25.82
N ASN A 46 10.92 3.23 26.86
CA ASN A 46 11.00 2.10 27.79
C ASN A 46 9.62 1.70 28.36
N LYS A 47 9.54 0.56 29.05
CA LYS A 47 8.29 0.06 29.66
C LYS A 47 7.67 1.04 30.69
N GLN A 48 8.48 1.82 31.40
CA GLN A 48 7.98 2.80 32.37
C GLN A 48 7.29 3.98 31.67
N ASP A 49 7.86 4.46 30.56
CA ASP A 49 7.23 5.51 29.74
C ASP A 49 5.87 5.05 29.22
N ALA A 50 5.71 3.77 28.87
CA ALA A 50 4.43 3.23 28.43
C ALA A 50 3.36 3.22 29.55
N VAL A 51 3.76 2.90 30.78
CA VAL A 51 2.88 3.02 31.95
C VAL A 51 2.50 4.48 32.18
N ASP A 52 3.49 5.38 32.12
CA ASP A 52 3.29 6.82 32.29
C ASP A 52 2.37 7.38 31.21
N TYR A 53 2.54 6.98 29.95
CA TYR A 53 1.67 7.32 28.83
C TYR A 53 0.21 6.96 29.11
N LEU A 54 -0.06 5.76 29.64
CA LEU A 54 -1.41 5.34 29.98
C LEU A 54 -2.06 6.24 31.05
N THR A 55 -1.28 6.86 31.95
CA THR A 55 -1.83 7.77 32.97
C THR A 55 -2.47 9.03 32.39
N TRP A 56 -2.10 9.44 31.17
CA TRP A 56 -2.66 10.59 30.46
C TRP A 56 -4.02 10.29 29.80
N THR A 57 -4.42 9.02 29.75
CA THR A 57 -5.58 8.58 28.99
C THR A 57 -6.89 8.70 29.76
N PHE A 58 -8.01 8.74 29.02
CA PHE A 58 -9.34 8.61 29.63
C PHE A 58 -9.54 7.23 30.28
N LEU A 59 -8.86 6.18 29.80
CA LEU A 59 -8.86 4.84 30.42
C LEU A 59 -8.45 4.92 31.89
N TYR A 60 -7.29 5.54 32.17
CA TYR A 60 -6.78 5.66 33.53
C TYR A 60 -7.76 6.35 34.48
N ARG A 61 -8.42 7.42 34.00
CA ARG A 61 -9.46 8.13 34.79
C ARG A 61 -10.66 7.23 35.11
N ARG A 62 -11.00 6.28 34.25
CA ARG A 62 -12.16 5.37 34.42
C ARG A 62 -11.86 4.13 35.26
N LEU A 63 -10.60 3.68 35.33
CA LEU A 63 -10.19 2.52 36.13
C LEU A 63 -10.65 2.61 37.60
N THR A 64 -10.56 3.79 38.21
CA THR A 64 -10.99 4.01 39.61
C THR A 64 -12.50 4.17 39.78
N GLN A 65 -13.21 4.56 38.73
CA GLN A 65 -14.63 4.88 38.77
C GLN A 65 -15.52 3.66 38.49
N ASN A 66 -15.04 2.74 37.64
CA ASN A 66 -15.76 1.51 37.30
C ASN A 66 -14.77 0.33 37.11
N PRO A 67 -14.07 -0.09 38.19
CA PRO A 67 -12.99 -1.10 38.10
C PRO A 67 -13.46 -2.44 37.52
N ASN A 68 -14.68 -2.87 37.87
CA ASN A 68 -15.24 -4.13 37.39
C ASN A 68 -15.40 -4.17 35.86
N TYR A 69 -15.65 -3.03 35.22
CA TYR A 69 -15.75 -2.94 33.76
C TYR A 69 -14.44 -3.33 33.07
N TYR A 70 -13.32 -3.00 33.72
CA TYR A 70 -11.95 -3.23 33.24
C TYR A 70 -11.32 -4.48 33.85
N ASN A 71 -12.11 -5.33 34.53
CA ASN A 71 -11.66 -6.52 35.26
C ASN A 71 -10.66 -6.24 36.41
N LEU A 72 -10.69 -5.05 37.02
CA LEU A 72 -9.90 -4.76 38.23
C LEU A 72 -10.61 -5.28 39.49
N GLN A 73 -9.84 -5.91 40.37
CA GLN A 73 -10.33 -6.42 41.67
C GLN A 73 -10.36 -5.35 42.77
N GLY A 74 -9.73 -4.20 42.54
CA GLY A 74 -9.64 -3.12 43.51
C GLY A 74 -9.12 -1.81 42.89
N VAL A 75 -9.17 -0.73 43.67
CA VAL A 75 -8.81 0.63 43.23
C VAL A 75 -7.68 1.26 44.04
N THR A 76 -6.94 0.44 44.79
CA THR A 76 -5.74 0.95 45.49
C THR A 76 -4.64 1.24 44.46
N GLN A 77 -3.69 2.09 44.81
CA GLN A 77 -2.56 2.42 43.93
C GLN A 77 -1.81 1.17 43.44
N ARG A 78 -1.70 0.15 44.30
CA ARG A 78 -1.12 -1.14 43.93
C ARG A 78 -1.95 -1.86 42.86
N HIS A 79 -3.27 -1.97 43.02
CA HIS A 79 -4.11 -2.63 42.01
C HIS A 79 -4.06 -1.92 40.65
N LEU A 80 -4.03 -0.58 40.65
CA LEU A 80 -3.93 0.21 39.42
C LEU A 80 -2.56 0.01 38.75
N SER A 81 -1.48 0.09 39.51
CA SER A 81 -0.12 -0.12 39.01
C SER A 81 0.04 -1.53 38.43
N ASP A 82 -0.37 -2.56 39.18
CA ASP A 82 -0.27 -3.96 38.75
C ASP A 82 -1.05 -4.18 37.44
N HIS A 83 -2.26 -3.61 37.32
CA HIS A 83 -3.07 -3.71 36.10
C HIS A 83 -2.46 -2.98 34.89
N LEU A 84 -1.94 -1.76 35.08
CA LEU A 84 -1.30 -1.01 33.99
C LEU A 84 -0.03 -1.71 33.52
N SER A 85 0.79 -2.19 34.46
CA SER A 85 2.01 -2.95 34.15
C SER A 85 1.67 -4.23 33.38
N GLU A 86 0.66 -5.00 33.81
CA GLU A 86 0.20 -6.20 33.10
C GLU A 86 -0.31 -5.86 31.69
N LEU A 87 -1.09 -4.77 31.54
CA LEU A 87 -1.60 -4.34 30.25
C LEU A 87 -0.47 -3.94 29.28
N VAL A 88 0.52 -3.19 29.77
CA VAL A 88 1.70 -2.79 28.99
C VAL A 88 2.52 -4.02 28.60
N GLU A 89 2.81 -4.90 29.56
CA GLU A 89 3.62 -6.10 29.33
C GLU A 89 3.00 -7.01 28.27
N ASN A 90 1.70 -7.31 28.39
CA ASN A 90 0.99 -8.14 27.41
C ASN A 90 1.00 -7.50 26.01
N THR A 91 0.76 -6.19 25.94
CA THR A 91 0.69 -5.48 24.65
C THR A 91 2.07 -5.42 23.97
N LEU A 92 3.12 -5.13 24.73
CA LEU A 92 4.49 -5.08 24.21
C LEU A 92 4.99 -6.48 23.82
N SER A 93 4.65 -7.51 24.60
CA SER A 93 4.98 -8.90 24.26
C SER A 93 4.33 -9.34 22.93
N ASP A 94 3.06 -8.96 22.69
CA ASP A 94 2.39 -9.22 21.42
C ASP A 94 3.04 -8.46 20.25
N LEU A 95 3.44 -7.20 20.47
CA LEU A 95 4.12 -6.37 19.47
C LEU A 95 5.52 -6.90 19.15
N GLU A 96 6.24 -7.41 20.15
CA GLU A 96 7.53 -8.07 20.00
C GLU A 96 7.40 -9.39 19.24
N ALA A 97 6.42 -10.21 19.58
CA ALA A 97 6.12 -11.45 18.86
C ALA A 97 5.79 -11.18 17.38
N SER A 98 5.14 -10.05 17.10
CA SER A 98 4.82 -9.57 15.76
C SER A 98 6.00 -8.85 15.06
N LYS A 99 7.17 -8.77 15.71
CA LYS A 99 8.38 -8.10 15.24
C LYS A 99 8.16 -6.61 14.88
N CYS A 100 7.26 -5.95 15.58
CA CYS A 100 7.01 -4.52 15.43
C CYS A 100 7.92 -3.68 16.34
N VAL A 101 8.19 -4.18 17.55
CA VAL A 101 9.06 -3.57 18.56
C VAL A 101 10.08 -4.61 19.02
N ALA A 102 11.27 -4.19 19.43
CA ALA A 102 12.23 -5.01 20.15
C ALA A 102 12.34 -4.53 21.60
N ILE A 103 12.46 -5.48 22.53
CA ILE A 103 12.64 -5.21 23.96
C ILE A 103 14.09 -5.57 24.32
N GLU A 104 14.86 -4.56 24.70
CA GLU A 104 16.27 -4.67 25.08
C GLU A 104 16.39 -4.59 26.61
N ASP A 105 17.24 -5.44 27.20
CA ASP A 105 17.46 -5.51 28.65
C ASP A 105 16.18 -5.62 29.51
N ASP A 106 15.12 -6.21 28.95
CA ASP A 106 13.77 -6.36 29.55
C ASP A 106 13.07 -5.02 29.89
N MET A 107 13.58 -3.89 29.39
CA MET A 107 13.10 -2.55 29.78
C MET A 107 13.02 -1.58 28.61
N ASP A 108 14.08 -1.48 27.81
CA ASP A 108 14.21 -0.47 26.75
C ASP A 108 13.52 -0.96 25.48
N LEU A 109 12.91 -0.03 24.74
CA LEU A 109 12.08 -0.31 23.58
C LEU A 109 12.67 0.36 22.34
N SER A 110 12.82 -0.42 21.27
CA SER A 110 13.24 0.09 19.97
C SER A 110 12.27 -0.35 18.86
N SER A 111 11.96 0.56 17.93
CA SER A 111 11.06 0.24 16.82
C SER A 111 11.75 -0.61 15.75
N LEU A 112 11.08 -1.65 15.26
CA LEU A 112 11.55 -2.47 14.14
C LEU A 112 10.89 -2.05 12.82
N ASN A 113 11.41 -2.56 11.70
CA ASN A 113 10.93 -2.22 10.35
C ASN A 113 9.41 -2.41 10.18
N LEU A 114 8.83 -3.51 10.70
CA LEU A 114 7.39 -3.75 10.59
C LEU A 114 6.58 -2.74 11.41
N GLY A 115 7.06 -2.37 12.60
CA GLY A 115 6.41 -1.36 13.44
C GLY A 115 6.43 0.03 12.81
N MET A 116 7.56 0.40 12.20
CA MET A 116 7.69 1.64 11.42
C MET A 116 6.71 1.68 10.25
N ILE A 117 6.59 0.59 9.48
CA ILE A 117 5.63 0.48 8.37
C ILE A 117 4.18 0.60 8.88
N ALA A 118 3.83 -0.12 9.95
CA ALA A 118 2.50 -0.07 10.55
C ALA A 118 2.12 1.36 10.96
N ALA A 119 3.00 2.05 11.70
CA ALA A 119 2.79 3.41 12.15
C ALA A 119 2.71 4.42 10.98
N TYR A 120 3.64 4.33 10.01
CA TYR A 120 3.71 5.25 8.88
C TYR A 120 2.44 5.21 8.00
N TYR A 121 1.92 4.01 7.74
CA TYR A 121 0.71 3.84 6.93
C TYR A 121 -0.58 3.82 7.77
N TYR A 122 -0.49 3.96 9.09
CA TYR A 122 -1.63 3.86 10.01
C TYR A 122 -2.39 2.52 9.87
N THR A 123 -1.65 1.45 9.59
CA THR A 123 -2.17 0.10 9.32
C THR A 123 -2.09 -0.73 10.59
N ASN A 124 -3.09 -1.57 10.85
CA ASN A 124 -3.11 -2.38 12.06
C ASN A 124 -1.91 -3.35 12.11
N TYR A 125 -1.28 -3.50 13.27
CA TYR A 125 -0.07 -4.32 13.42
C TYR A 125 -0.28 -5.78 12.97
N THR A 126 -1.46 -6.37 13.22
CA THR A 126 -1.82 -7.73 12.78
C THR A 126 -1.90 -7.86 11.26
N THR A 127 -2.24 -6.78 10.55
CA THR A 127 -2.23 -6.76 9.09
C THR A 127 -0.81 -6.83 8.56
N ILE A 128 0.12 -6.07 9.15
CA ILE A 128 1.54 -6.10 8.80
C ILE A 128 2.18 -7.44 9.18
N GLU A 129 1.86 -7.99 10.34
CA GLU A 129 2.26 -9.33 10.76
C GLU A 129 1.80 -10.38 9.74
N ARG A 130 0.53 -10.30 9.29
CA ARG A 130 -0.02 -11.19 8.27
C ARG A 130 0.70 -11.03 6.94
N PHE A 131 1.00 -9.81 6.51
CA PHE A 131 1.77 -9.56 5.30
C PHE A 131 3.16 -10.21 5.40
N SER A 132 3.87 -9.97 6.50
CA SER A 132 5.21 -10.53 6.72
C SER A 132 5.23 -12.06 6.79
N SER A 133 4.19 -12.70 7.32
CA SER A 133 4.13 -14.16 7.49
C SER A 133 3.56 -14.88 6.26
N SER A 134 2.68 -14.24 5.48
CA SER A 134 1.98 -14.88 4.36
C SER A 134 2.63 -14.61 3.00
N LEU A 135 3.32 -13.49 2.84
CA LEU A 135 4.02 -13.18 1.58
C LEU A 135 5.30 -14.02 1.47
N THR A 136 5.58 -14.49 0.26
CA THR A 136 6.80 -15.24 -0.06
C THR A 136 7.34 -14.78 -1.41
N SER A 137 8.62 -15.01 -1.71
CA SER A 137 9.21 -14.69 -3.02
C SER A 137 8.49 -15.33 -4.23
N LYS A 138 7.64 -16.32 -4.00
CA LYS A 138 6.88 -17.03 -5.04
C LYS A 138 5.42 -16.59 -5.16
N THR A 139 4.94 -15.71 -4.28
CA THR A 139 3.56 -15.21 -4.31
C THR A 139 3.24 -14.60 -5.68
N LYS A 140 2.04 -14.90 -6.20
CA LYS A 140 1.55 -14.46 -7.51
C LYS A 140 0.29 -13.61 -7.33
N MET A 141 -0.22 -13.03 -8.42
CA MET A 141 -1.37 -12.10 -8.42
C MET A 141 -2.55 -12.58 -7.56
N LYS A 142 -3.01 -13.84 -7.74
CA LYS A 142 -4.10 -14.41 -6.93
C LYS A 142 -3.80 -14.34 -5.43
N GLY A 143 -2.63 -14.85 -5.01
CA GLY A 143 -2.23 -14.88 -3.61
C GLY A 143 -1.98 -13.48 -3.03
N LEU A 144 -1.47 -12.55 -3.83
CA LEU A 144 -1.27 -11.16 -3.41
C LEU A 144 -2.63 -10.48 -3.11
N LEU A 145 -3.61 -10.62 -4.00
CA LEU A 145 -4.96 -10.10 -3.79
C LEU A 145 -5.68 -10.76 -2.60
N GLU A 146 -5.48 -12.07 -2.41
CA GLU A 146 -5.98 -12.79 -1.24
C GLU A 146 -5.37 -12.24 0.03
N ILE A 147 -4.05 -12.11 0.13
CA ILE A 147 -3.38 -11.58 1.33
C ILE A 147 -3.83 -10.14 1.61
N LEU A 148 -3.91 -9.30 0.58
CA LEU A 148 -4.39 -7.91 0.69
C LEU A 148 -5.80 -7.83 1.29
N THR A 149 -6.71 -8.67 0.80
CA THR A 149 -8.13 -8.64 1.20
C THR A 149 -8.42 -9.31 2.55
N HIS A 150 -7.43 -10.04 3.08
CA HIS A 150 -7.45 -10.59 4.44
C HIS A 150 -6.86 -9.65 5.50
N ALA A 151 -6.58 -8.40 5.15
CA ALA A 151 -6.21 -7.35 6.10
C ALA A 151 -7.33 -7.08 7.13
N SER A 152 -6.94 -6.79 8.37
CA SER A 152 -7.84 -6.56 9.51
C SER A 152 -8.74 -5.33 9.31
N GLU A 153 -8.32 -4.37 8.49
CA GLU A 153 -9.11 -3.21 8.04
C GLU A 153 -10.43 -3.63 7.38
N TYR A 154 -10.45 -4.78 6.70
CA TYR A 154 -11.65 -5.27 6.02
C TYR A 154 -12.58 -6.05 6.94
N SER A 155 -12.17 -6.40 8.16
CA SER A 155 -13.04 -7.12 9.12
C SER A 155 -14.28 -6.31 9.52
N GLN A 156 -14.24 -4.98 9.36
CA GLN A 156 -15.36 -4.08 9.64
C GLN A 156 -16.33 -3.92 8.45
N LEU A 157 -16.09 -4.59 7.32
CA LEU A 157 -17.00 -4.51 6.18
C LEU A 157 -18.37 -5.12 6.56
N PRO A 158 -19.47 -4.36 6.37
CA PRO A 158 -20.78 -4.80 6.79
C PRO A 158 -21.28 -5.96 5.91
N ILE A 159 -21.75 -7.03 6.56
CA ILE A 159 -22.47 -8.12 5.89
C ILE A 159 -23.96 -7.85 6.09
N ARG A 160 -24.68 -7.52 5.00
CA ARG A 160 -26.10 -7.18 5.08
C ARG A 160 -26.97 -8.32 4.53
N PRO A 161 -28.10 -8.65 5.20
CA PRO A 161 -29.07 -9.59 4.66
C PRO A 161 -29.56 -9.15 3.27
N GLY A 162 -29.69 -10.10 2.34
CA GLY A 162 -30.15 -9.85 0.97
C GLY A 162 -29.05 -9.53 -0.06
N GLU A 163 -27.80 -9.36 0.36
CA GLU A 163 -26.65 -9.20 -0.56
C GLU A 163 -26.07 -10.54 -1.06
N GLU A 164 -26.42 -11.65 -0.39
CA GLU A 164 -25.83 -12.99 -0.57
C GLU A 164 -25.84 -13.49 -2.02
N GLU A 165 -26.97 -13.35 -2.72
CA GLU A 165 -27.11 -13.85 -4.08
C GLU A 165 -26.33 -13.00 -5.09
N VAL A 166 -26.20 -11.70 -4.84
CA VAL A 166 -25.35 -10.84 -5.66
C VAL A 166 -23.88 -11.18 -5.41
N LEU A 167 -23.47 -11.32 -4.15
CA LEU A 167 -22.11 -11.71 -3.79
C LEU A 167 -21.74 -13.08 -4.35
N ARG A 168 -22.64 -14.07 -4.28
CA ARG A 168 -22.42 -15.41 -4.84
C ARG A 168 -22.21 -15.35 -6.36
N ARG A 169 -22.99 -14.54 -7.07
CA ARG A 169 -22.78 -14.30 -8.51
C ARG A 169 -21.44 -13.64 -8.79
N LEU A 170 -21.04 -12.64 -8.00
CA LEU A 170 -19.73 -12.02 -8.13
C LEU A 170 -18.64 -13.08 -7.96
N ILE A 171 -18.64 -13.82 -6.84
CA ILE A 171 -17.66 -14.86 -6.50
C ILE A 171 -17.52 -15.90 -7.62
N ASN A 172 -18.63 -16.35 -8.20
CA ASN A 172 -18.62 -17.38 -9.25
C ASN A 172 -18.15 -16.89 -10.63
N HIS A 173 -18.22 -15.57 -10.88
CA HIS A 173 -17.87 -14.95 -12.16
C HIS A 173 -16.69 -13.98 -12.04
N GLN A 174 -15.69 -14.35 -11.23
CA GLN A 174 -14.42 -13.64 -11.14
C GLN A 174 -13.30 -14.33 -11.92
N ARG A 175 -12.23 -13.56 -12.20
CA ARG A 175 -11.01 -14.06 -12.83
C ARG A 175 -10.29 -15.08 -11.95
N PHE A 176 -10.16 -14.80 -10.66
CA PHE A 176 -9.57 -15.72 -9.69
C PHE A 176 -10.65 -16.36 -8.84
N SER A 177 -10.67 -17.69 -8.84
CA SER A 177 -11.61 -18.49 -8.07
C SER A 177 -11.28 -18.48 -6.58
N PHE A 178 -12.33 -18.60 -5.77
CA PHE A 178 -12.24 -18.62 -4.32
C PHE A 178 -12.21 -20.06 -3.82
N GLU A 179 -11.41 -20.30 -2.78
CA GLU A 179 -11.36 -21.58 -2.10
C GLU A 179 -12.39 -21.60 -0.97
N ASN A 180 -13.44 -22.43 -1.10
CA ASN A 180 -14.52 -22.58 -0.11
C ASN A 180 -15.12 -21.24 0.39
N PRO A 181 -15.58 -20.35 -0.50
CA PRO A 181 -16.02 -19.01 -0.12
C PRO A 181 -17.25 -19.02 0.79
N LYS A 182 -17.16 -18.30 1.92
CA LYS A 182 -18.30 -17.99 2.78
C LYS A 182 -18.80 -16.58 2.46
N CYS A 183 -20.04 -16.46 1.98
CA CYS A 183 -20.64 -15.15 1.66
C CYS A 183 -20.86 -14.25 2.88
N THR A 184 -20.75 -14.82 4.09
CA THR A 184 -20.83 -14.10 5.37
C THR A 184 -19.47 -13.61 5.86
N ASP A 185 -18.39 -13.91 5.13
CA ASP A 185 -17.03 -13.48 5.49
C ASP A 185 -16.73 -12.12 4.85
N PRO A 186 -16.40 -11.08 5.65
CA PRO A 186 -16.08 -9.76 5.12
C PRO A 186 -14.83 -9.75 4.22
N HIS A 187 -13.86 -10.64 4.43
CA HIS A 187 -12.66 -10.72 3.60
C HIS A 187 -12.97 -11.30 2.21
N VAL A 188 -13.84 -12.32 2.14
CA VAL A 188 -14.34 -12.86 0.87
C VAL A 188 -15.13 -11.78 0.12
N LYS A 189 -15.95 -11.00 0.83
CA LYS A 189 -16.65 -9.84 0.25
C LYS A 189 -15.67 -8.80 -0.28
N ALA A 190 -14.65 -8.41 0.49
CA ALA A 190 -13.63 -7.45 0.05
C ALA A 190 -12.97 -7.88 -1.26
N ASN A 191 -12.55 -9.14 -1.34
CA ASN A 191 -11.92 -9.71 -2.53
C ASN A 191 -12.86 -9.75 -3.73
N ALA A 192 -14.11 -10.17 -3.56
CA ALA A 192 -15.11 -10.15 -4.63
C ALA A 192 -15.37 -8.73 -5.16
N LEU A 193 -15.46 -7.73 -4.27
CA LEU A 193 -15.63 -6.33 -4.65
C LEU A 193 -14.39 -5.76 -5.36
N LEU A 194 -13.19 -6.13 -4.92
CA LEU A 194 -11.94 -5.71 -5.54
C LEU A 194 -11.78 -6.28 -6.95
N GLN A 195 -12.03 -7.59 -7.15
CA GLN A 195 -11.99 -8.18 -8.49
C GLN A 195 -13.09 -7.63 -9.40
N ALA A 196 -14.29 -7.36 -8.86
CA ALA A 196 -15.37 -6.70 -9.59
C ALA A 196 -15.00 -5.27 -10.05
N HIS A 197 -14.18 -4.56 -9.26
CA HIS A 197 -13.65 -3.24 -9.62
C HIS A 197 -12.72 -3.33 -10.84
N PHE A 198 -11.76 -4.26 -10.81
CA PHE A 198 -10.87 -4.50 -11.95
C PHE A 198 -11.63 -4.97 -13.21
N ALA A 199 -12.67 -5.78 -13.03
CA ALA A 199 -13.53 -6.22 -14.11
C ALA A 199 -14.53 -5.16 -14.60
N ARG A 200 -14.58 -3.98 -13.96
CA ARG A 200 -15.54 -2.89 -14.22
C ARG A 200 -17.00 -3.34 -14.17
N GLN A 201 -17.30 -4.32 -13.31
CA GLN A 201 -18.66 -4.80 -13.11
C GLN A 201 -19.48 -3.74 -12.36
N HIS A 202 -20.67 -3.42 -12.89
CA HIS A 202 -21.53 -2.42 -12.27
C HIS A 202 -22.17 -2.95 -10.98
N LEU A 203 -21.87 -2.29 -9.86
CA LEU A 203 -22.50 -2.55 -8.56
C LEU A 203 -23.48 -1.43 -8.22
N GLY A 204 -24.60 -1.79 -7.57
CA GLY A 204 -25.63 -0.84 -7.14
C GLY A 204 -25.76 -0.78 -5.62
N GLY A 205 -26.35 0.32 -5.15
CA GLY A 205 -26.72 0.50 -3.74
C GLY A 205 -25.55 0.36 -2.77
N ASN A 206 -25.74 -0.40 -1.70
CA ASN A 206 -24.77 -0.55 -0.62
C ASN A 206 -23.45 -1.21 -1.06
N LEU A 207 -23.49 -2.16 -2.00
CA LEU A 207 -22.29 -2.85 -2.48
C LEU A 207 -21.33 -1.90 -3.21
N ALA A 208 -21.86 -0.89 -3.90
CA ALA A 208 -21.03 0.15 -4.51
C ALA A 208 -20.35 1.03 -3.45
N LEU A 209 -21.03 1.34 -2.35
CA LEU A 209 -20.43 2.07 -1.22
C LEU A 209 -19.35 1.24 -0.55
N ASP A 210 -19.62 -0.04 -0.29
CA ASP A 210 -18.63 -0.94 0.30
C ASP A 210 -17.40 -1.12 -0.61
N GLN A 211 -17.59 -1.19 -1.93
CA GLN A 211 -16.50 -1.26 -2.90
C GLN A 211 -15.61 -0.01 -2.84
N ARG A 212 -16.19 1.18 -2.65
CA ARG A 212 -15.42 2.42 -2.50
C ARG A 212 -14.52 2.38 -1.27
N GLU A 213 -15.03 1.89 -0.13
CA GLU A 213 -14.24 1.72 1.09
C GLU A 213 -13.11 0.69 0.91
N VAL A 214 -13.39 -0.40 0.17
CA VAL A 214 -12.37 -1.39 -0.20
C VAL A 214 -11.25 -0.75 -1.02
N ILE A 215 -11.60 0.01 -2.06
CA ILE A 215 -10.62 0.64 -2.96
C ILE A 215 -9.75 1.67 -2.21
N ILE A 216 -10.35 2.51 -1.35
CA ILE A 216 -9.63 3.53 -0.58
C ILE A 216 -8.60 2.88 0.34
N SER A 217 -9.00 1.83 1.07
CA SER A 217 -8.11 1.12 1.99
C SER A 217 -7.01 0.37 1.22
N ALA A 218 -7.34 -0.21 0.06
CA ALA A 218 -6.41 -0.99 -0.75
C ALA A 218 -5.15 -0.20 -1.16
N SER A 219 -5.28 1.07 -1.56
CA SER A 219 -4.11 1.88 -1.96
C SER A 219 -3.07 2.03 -0.84
N ARG A 220 -3.53 2.26 0.39
CA ARG A 220 -2.65 2.40 1.56
C ARG A 220 -2.04 1.06 1.97
N LEU A 221 -2.86 0.00 1.96
CA LEU A 221 -2.41 -1.35 2.27
C LEU A 221 -1.39 -1.88 1.26
N LEU A 222 -1.55 -1.56 -0.03
CA LEU A 222 -0.58 -1.91 -1.07
C LEU A 222 0.75 -1.19 -0.89
N GLN A 223 0.75 0.08 -0.49
CA GLN A 223 2.00 0.79 -0.18
C GLN A 223 2.72 0.14 1.02
N ALA A 224 2.00 -0.17 2.09
CA ALA A 224 2.57 -0.90 3.22
C ALA A 224 3.08 -2.30 2.81
N MET A 225 2.34 -2.99 1.95
CA MET A 225 2.71 -4.30 1.43
C MET A 225 3.99 -4.24 0.59
N VAL A 226 4.15 -3.24 -0.28
CA VAL A 226 5.38 -3.00 -1.04
C VAL A 226 6.58 -2.84 -0.09
N ASP A 227 6.43 -2.05 0.97
CA ASP A 227 7.52 -1.80 1.92
C ASP A 227 7.90 -3.08 2.72
N VAL A 228 6.92 -3.90 3.10
CA VAL A 228 7.15 -5.24 3.72
C VAL A 228 7.89 -6.17 2.75
N ILE A 229 7.46 -6.22 1.48
CA ILE A 229 8.09 -7.05 0.45
C ILE A 229 9.53 -6.59 0.20
N SER A 230 9.75 -5.28 0.14
CA SER A 230 11.06 -4.68 -0.11
C SER A 230 12.05 -4.96 1.03
N SER A 231 11.57 -4.98 2.27
CA SER A 231 12.37 -5.37 3.45
C SER A 231 12.86 -6.82 3.37
N SER A 232 12.16 -7.68 2.60
CA SER A 232 12.55 -9.07 2.34
C SER A 232 13.38 -9.25 1.06
N GLY A 233 13.59 -8.18 0.29
CA GLY A 233 14.42 -8.19 -0.92
C GLY A 233 13.78 -8.90 -2.13
N TRP A 234 12.45 -9.06 -2.21
CA TRP A 234 11.82 -9.80 -3.31
C TRP A 234 11.39 -8.91 -4.48
N LEU A 235 12.20 -8.83 -5.53
CA LEU A 235 12.00 -7.91 -6.66
C LEU A 235 10.68 -8.11 -7.39
N SER A 236 10.46 -9.30 -7.96
CA SER A 236 9.27 -9.58 -8.80
C SER A 236 7.97 -9.37 -8.03
N LEU A 237 7.95 -9.64 -6.73
CA LEU A 237 6.75 -9.46 -5.92
C LEU A 237 6.50 -7.98 -5.59
N ALA A 238 7.56 -7.19 -5.39
CA ALA A 238 7.43 -5.75 -5.17
C ALA A 238 6.86 -5.06 -6.41
N ILE A 239 7.40 -5.38 -7.60
CA ILE A 239 6.89 -4.88 -8.88
C ILE A 239 5.43 -5.26 -9.06
N LEU A 240 5.07 -6.53 -8.82
CA LEU A 240 3.67 -6.99 -8.89
C LEU A 240 2.74 -6.20 -7.95
N ALA A 241 3.18 -5.87 -6.74
CA ALA A 241 2.38 -5.08 -5.81
C ALA A 241 2.21 -3.61 -6.27
N MET A 242 3.23 -3.04 -6.93
CA MET A 242 3.15 -1.72 -7.56
C MET A 242 2.16 -1.72 -8.73
N GLU A 243 2.21 -2.73 -9.60
CA GLU A 243 1.23 -2.92 -10.69
C GLU A 243 -0.21 -3.02 -10.15
N VAL A 244 -0.42 -3.75 -9.05
CA VAL A 244 -1.75 -3.81 -8.40
C VAL A 244 -2.19 -2.43 -7.89
N SER A 245 -1.28 -1.57 -7.43
CA SER A 245 -1.63 -0.18 -7.08
C SER A 245 -2.19 0.59 -8.28
N GLN A 246 -1.60 0.42 -9.46
CA GLN A 246 -2.09 1.02 -10.70
C GLN A 246 -3.47 0.44 -11.09
N MET A 247 -3.64 -0.88 -10.99
CA MET A 247 -4.91 -1.58 -11.23
C MET A 247 -6.04 -1.05 -10.33
N VAL A 248 -5.75 -0.83 -9.04
CA VAL A 248 -6.69 -0.27 -8.05
C VAL A 248 -7.06 1.16 -8.41
N THR A 249 -6.09 1.97 -8.83
CA THR A 249 -6.33 3.37 -9.18
C THR A 249 -7.17 3.48 -10.46
N GLN A 250 -6.85 2.73 -11.51
CA GLN A 250 -7.52 2.83 -12.81
C GLN A 250 -8.75 1.93 -12.96
N GLY A 251 -8.95 0.98 -12.05
CA GLY A 251 -10.05 0.03 -12.08
C GLY A 251 -10.03 -0.85 -13.32
N MET A 252 -8.92 -1.56 -13.52
CA MET A 252 -8.72 -2.47 -14.64
C MET A 252 -7.68 -3.56 -14.30
N TRP A 253 -7.65 -4.63 -15.09
CA TRP A 253 -6.63 -5.67 -14.96
C TRP A 253 -5.33 -5.29 -15.68
N GLU A 254 -4.22 -5.89 -15.28
CA GLU A 254 -2.89 -5.70 -15.88
C GLU A 254 -2.81 -6.14 -17.35
N ARG A 255 -3.68 -7.05 -17.77
CA ARG A 255 -3.76 -7.57 -19.14
C ARG A 255 -4.77 -6.83 -20.03
N ASP A 256 -5.55 -5.93 -19.45
CA ASP A 256 -6.48 -5.12 -20.24
C ASP A 256 -5.68 -4.08 -21.05
N SER A 257 -6.23 -3.60 -22.17
CA SER A 257 -5.61 -2.53 -22.95
C SER A 257 -5.46 -1.26 -22.09
N MET A 258 -4.27 -0.67 -22.05
CA MET A 258 -4.00 0.55 -21.29
C MET A 258 -4.86 1.75 -21.74
N LEU A 259 -5.40 1.70 -22.97
CA LEU A 259 -6.35 2.69 -23.48
C LEU A 259 -7.66 2.73 -22.68
N LEU A 260 -7.98 1.67 -21.92
CA LEU A 260 -9.16 1.67 -21.05
C LEU A 260 -9.06 2.68 -19.89
N GLN A 261 -7.89 3.23 -19.60
CA GLN A 261 -7.72 4.33 -18.64
C GLN A 261 -8.34 5.64 -19.16
N LEU A 262 -8.38 5.82 -20.48
CA LEU A 262 -8.93 7.01 -21.11
C LEU A 262 -10.45 7.10 -20.89
N PRO A 263 -10.98 8.33 -20.71
CA PRO A 263 -12.41 8.52 -20.59
C PRO A 263 -13.12 8.06 -21.88
N HIS A 264 -14.34 7.53 -21.72
CA HIS A 264 -15.20 7.04 -22.82
C HIS A 264 -14.70 5.80 -23.58
N PHE A 265 -13.55 5.23 -23.23
CA PHE A 265 -13.05 4.02 -23.88
C PHE A 265 -13.78 2.75 -23.42
N THR A 266 -14.28 1.99 -24.39
CA THR A 266 -14.80 0.63 -24.20
C THR A 266 -13.79 -0.41 -24.69
N LYS A 267 -14.02 -1.69 -24.36
CA LYS A 267 -13.15 -2.79 -24.83
C LYS A 267 -13.17 -2.92 -26.35
N GLU A 268 -14.31 -2.66 -26.97
CA GLU A 268 -14.49 -2.67 -28.43
C GLU A 268 -13.72 -1.54 -29.09
N LEU A 269 -13.75 -0.33 -28.51
CA LEU A 269 -12.99 0.81 -29.01
C LEU A 269 -11.48 0.58 -28.87
N ALA A 270 -11.03 0.12 -27.71
CA ALA A 270 -9.62 -0.20 -27.50
C ALA A 270 -9.11 -1.24 -28.51
N LYS A 271 -9.92 -2.27 -28.78
CA LYS A 271 -9.60 -3.26 -29.82
C LYS A 271 -9.54 -2.65 -31.22
N ARG A 272 -10.50 -1.77 -31.56
CA ARG A 272 -10.48 -1.03 -32.84
C ARG A 272 -9.21 -0.19 -33.00
N CYS A 273 -8.73 0.44 -31.93
CA CYS A 273 -7.48 1.19 -31.92
C CYS A 273 -6.26 0.30 -32.17
N GLN A 274 -6.21 -0.89 -31.55
CA GLN A 274 -5.13 -1.87 -31.77
C GLN A 274 -5.14 -2.45 -33.19
N GLU A 275 -6.32 -2.65 -33.78
CA GLU A 275 -6.48 -3.19 -35.14
C GLU A 275 -6.42 -2.11 -36.24
N ASN A 276 -5.98 -0.89 -35.90
CA ASN A 276 -5.93 0.23 -36.84
C ASN A 276 -4.99 -0.07 -38.04
N PRO A 277 -5.45 0.03 -39.31
CA PRO A 277 -4.70 -0.44 -40.48
C PRO A 277 -3.36 0.25 -40.75
N GLY A 278 -3.16 1.48 -40.26
CA GLY A 278 -1.93 2.26 -40.47
C GLY A 278 -0.86 2.01 -39.41
N LYS A 279 -1.24 2.16 -38.14
CA LYS A 279 -0.37 1.96 -36.97
C LYS A 279 -1.24 1.42 -35.83
N SER A 280 -0.84 0.30 -35.23
CA SER A 280 -1.48 -0.21 -34.01
C SER A 280 -1.37 0.84 -32.91
N ILE A 281 -2.49 1.23 -32.32
CA ILE A 281 -2.52 2.19 -31.21
C ILE A 281 -2.66 1.37 -29.93
N GLU A 282 -1.55 1.21 -29.22
CA GLU A 282 -1.49 0.39 -28.01
C GLU A 282 -1.34 1.25 -26.76
N THR A 283 -0.66 2.40 -26.89
CA THR A 283 -0.35 3.29 -25.78
C THR A 283 -1.10 4.61 -25.81
N VAL A 284 -1.13 5.31 -24.67
CA VAL A 284 -1.66 6.69 -24.59
C VAL A 284 -0.82 7.63 -25.46
N PHE A 285 0.50 7.42 -25.53
CA PHE A 285 1.40 8.18 -26.39
C PHE A 285 1.09 7.96 -27.87
N ASP A 286 0.84 6.72 -28.30
CA ASP A 286 0.46 6.45 -29.69
C ASP A 286 -0.78 7.24 -30.10
N LEU A 287 -1.80 7.30 -29.24
CA LEU A 287 -3.03 8.05 -29.49
C LEU A 287 -2.78 9.57 -29.52
N PHE A 288 -1.89 10.06 -28.64
CA PHE A 288 -1.52 11.46 -28.55
C PHE A 288 -0.72 11.93 -29.77
N GLU A 289 0.14 11.09 -30.33
CA GLU A 289 0.92 11.37 -31.54
C GLU A 289 0.10 11.29 -32.84
N MET A 290 -1.10 10.70 -32.81
CA MET A 290 -1.95 10.63 -34.00
C MET A 290 -2.35 12.02 -34.52
N GLU A 291 -2.46 12.16 -35.83
CA GLU A 291 -3.04 13.34 -36.47
C GLU A 291 -4.52 13.50 -36.08
N ASP A 292 -4.98 14.75 -35.94
CA ASP A 292 -6.30 15.06 -35.40
C ASP A 292 -7.45 14.48 -36.25
N ASP A 293 -7.32 14.52 -37.59
CA ASP A 293 -8.33 13.98 -38.51
C ASP A 293 -8.43 12.45 -38.41
N GLU A 294 -7.29 11.76 -38.37
CA GLU A 294 -7.22 10.31 -38.18
C GLU A 294 -7.78 9.89 -36.83
N ARG A 295 -7.43 10.64 -35.77
CA ARG A 295 -7.94 10.39 -34.41
C ARG A 295 -9.46 10.56 -34.35
N ARG A 296 -10.01 11.60 -35.01
CA ARG A 296 -11.46 11.82 -35.06
C ARG A 296 -12.19 10.70 -35.81
N GLU A 297 -11.66 10.28 -36.95
CA GLU A 297 -12.21 9.16 -37.72
C GLU A 297 -12.16 7.84 -36.93
N LEU A 298 -11.04 7.58 -36.26
CA LEU A 298 -10.85 6.36 -35.47
C LEU A 298 -11.71 6.32 -34.21
N LEU A 299 -11.88 7.44 -33.51
CA LEU A 299 -12.61 7.47 -32.24
C LEU A 299 -14.12 7.62 -32.42
N GLN A 300 -14.58 8.35 -33.44
CA GLN A 300 -16.01 8.61 -33.72
C GLN A 300 -16.75 9.19 -32.49
N MET A 301 -16.09 10.10 -31.79
CA MET A 301 -16.58 10.72 -30.56
C MET A 301 -17.01 12.17 -30.79
N SER A 302 -17.84 12.71 -29.88
CA SER A 302 -18.16 14.14 -29.86
C SER A 302 -16.96 14.99 -29.44
N ASP A 303 -16.95 16.27 -29.82
CA ASP A 303 -15.88 17.21 -29.43
C ASP A 303 -15.67 17.28 -27.92
N LYS A 304 -16.74 17.16 -27.13
CA LYS A 304 -16.66 17.13 -25.66
C LYS A 304 -15.88 15.91 -25.17
N GLN A 305 -16.14 14.74 -25.73
CA GLN A 305 -15.45 13.50 -25.36
C GLN A 305 -13.98 13.53 -25.79
N LEU A 306 -13.69 14.10 -26.95
CA LEU A 306 -12.31 14.31 -27.42
C LEU A 306 -11.55 15.29 -26.51
N LEU A 307 -12.23 16.32 -26.00
CA LEU A 307 -11.66 17.24 -25.02
C LEU A 307 -11.36 16.53 -23.69
N ASP A 308 -12.27 15.69 -23.19
CA ASP A 308 -12.02 14.88 -21.98
C ASP A 308 -10.80 13.96 -22.16
N ILE A 309 -10.60 13.41 -23.37
CA ILE A 309 -9.42 12.60 -23.73
C ILE A 309 -8.15 13.45 -23.76
N ALA A 310 -8.18 14.62 -24.40
CA ALA A 310 -7.05 15.54 -24.44
C ALA A 310 -6.63 15.96 -23.02
N ASP A 311 -7.60 16.26 -22.15
CA ASP A 311 -7.36 16.56 -20.74
C ASP A 311 -6.74 15.39 -19.97
N PHE A 312 -7.02 14.14 -20.35
CA PHE A 312 -6.34 12.97 -19.79
C PHE A 312 -4.90 12.88 -20.31
N CYS A 313 -4.69 12.96 -21.63
CA CYS A 313 -3.36 12.86 -22.25
C CYS A 313 -2.40 13.93 -21.71
N ASN A 314 -2.86 15.16 -21.54
CA ASN A 314 -2.06 16.26 -20.98
C ASN A 314 -1.67 16.04 -19.50
N ARG A 315 -2.42 15.20 -18.77
CA ARG A 315 -2.12 14.81 -17.38
C ARG A 315 -1.42 13.47 -17.26
N PHE A 316 -1.32 12.71 -18.35
CA PHE A 316 -0.64 11.43 -18.36
C PHE A 316 0.87 11.68 -18.19
N PRO A 317 1.59 10.89 -17.37
CA PRO A 317 2.97 11.21 -17.07
C PRO A 317 3.89 11.05 -18.27
N ASN A 318 4.58 12.12 -18.67
CA ASN A 318 5.73 12.09 -19.56
C ASN A 318 6.96 12.58 -18.78
N ILE A 319 7.85 11.65 -18.42
CA ILE A 319 8.96 11.91 -17.51
C ILE A 319 10.23 11.33 -18.13
N ASP A 320 11.23 12.18 -18.29
CA ASP A 320 12.58 11.79 -18.65
C ASP A 320 13.35 11.35 -17.41
N LEU A 321 13.92 10.16 -17.48
CA LEU A 321 14.81 9.62 -16.46
C LEU A 321 16.24 9.56 -17.00
N THR A 322 17.17 10.15 -16.24
CA THR A 322 18.61 9.97 -16.45
C THR A 322 19.25 9.40 -15.19
N HIS A 323 20.23 8.51 -15.33
CA HIS A 323 20.89 7.87 -14.20
C HIS A 323 22.42 7.85 -14.39
N GLU A 324 23.15 7.91 -13.28
CA GLU A 324 24.62 7.89 -13.25
C GLU A 324 25.09 7.12 -12.00
N VAL A 325 25.99 6.15 -12.18
CA VAL A 325 26.65 5.45 -11.06
C VAL A 325 27.81 6.30 -10.57
N GLN A 326 27.74 6.79 -9.34
CA GLN A 326 28.82 7.59 -8.77
C GLN A 326 30.04 6.72 -8.47
N LYS A 327 31.23 7.21 -8.83
CA LYS A 327 32.53 6.54 -8.58
C LYS A 327 32.66 5.13 -9.20
N SER A 328 32.09 4.91 -10.38
CA SER A 328 32.18 3.65 -11.15
C SER A 328 33.57 3.02 -11.18
N ASP A 329 34.62 3.83 -11.28
CA ASP A 329 35.97 3.36 -11.58
C ASP A 329 36.69 2.72 -10.39
N ASN A 330 36.20 2.90 -9.15
CA ASN A 330 36.82 2.41 -7.92
C ASN A 330 35.87 1.54 -7.07
N MET A 331 34.86 0.94 -7.70
CA MET A 331 33.94 0.05 -7.01
C MET A 331 34.64 -1.25 -6.57
N ARG A 332 34.55 -1.56 -5.28
CA ARG A 332 35.15 -2.76 -4.68
C ARG A 332 34.06 -3.71 -4.18
N ALA A 333 34.37 -5.00 -4.20
CA ALA A 333 33.51 -6.02 -3.61
C ALA A 333 33.15 -5.68 -2.15
N GLY A 334 31.86 -5.74 -1.82
CA GLY A 334 31.33 -5.36 -0.49
C GLY A 334 31.32 -3.87 -0.17
N GLY A 335 31.67 -2.99 -1.11
CA GLY A 335 31.48 -1.54 -0.99
C GLY A 335 30.02 -1.11 -1.15
N GLU A 336 29.76 0.20 -1.10
CA GLU A 336 28.44 0.79 -1.35
C GLU A 336 28.40 1.43 -2.75
N ILE A 337 27.38 1.08 -3.54
CA ILE A 337 27.07 1.69 -4.83
C ILE A 337 26.06 2.81 -4.61
N THR A 338 26.37 4.02 -5.10
CA THR A 338 25.44 5.14 -5.13
C THR A 338 25.00 5.42 -6.57
N LEU A 339 23.72 5.16 -6.86
CA LEU A 339 23.09 5.50 -8.12
C LEU A 339 22.36 6.83 -7.98
N GLN A 340 22.77 7.83 -8.76
CA GLN A 340 22.08 9.11 -8.83
C GLN A 340 21.09 9.10 -10.00
N VAL A 341 19.81 9.33 -9.71
CA VAL A 341 18.73 9.43 -10.68
C VAL A 341 18.24 10.88 -10.74
N THR A 342 18.09 11.42 -11.95
CA THR A 342 17.45 12.71 -12.19
C THR A 342 16.16 12.46 -12.97
N LEU A 343 15.05 12.93 -12.42
CA LEU A 343 13.73 12.85 -13.03
C LEU A 343 13.32 14.25 -13.47
N GLU A 344 12.89 14.41 -14.72
CA GLU A 344 12.44 15.67 -15.29
C GLU A 344 11.15 15.44 -16.06
N ARG A 345 10.08 16.13 -15.66
CA ARG A 345 8.78 16.04 -16.33
C ARG A 345 8.78 16.99 -17.51
N ASP A 346 8.42 16.48 -18.68
CA ASP A 346 8.15 17.31 -19.84
C ASP A 346 6.81 18.04 -19.62
N LEU A 347 6.89 19.36 -19.48
CA LEU A 347 5.76 20.20 -19.12
C LEU A 347 5.64 21.37 -20.07
N GLU A 348 4.57 21.37 -20.88
CA GLU A 348 4.10 22.57 -21.54
C GLU A 348 3.20 23.37 -20.57
N GLY A 349 3.74 24.44 -19.97
CA GLY A 349 2.96 25.42 -19.20
C GLY A 349 3.05 25.32 -17.67
N ARG A 350 2.03 25.85 -16.97
CA ARG A 350 1.96 25.88 -15.50
C ARG A 350 1.02 24.79 -14.99
N ILE A 351 1.57 23.69 -14.52
CA ILE A 351 0.85 22.73 -13.68
C ILE A 351 1.20 23.04 -12.22
N ASP A 352 0.21 23.50 -11.46
CA ASP A 352 0.35 23.77 -10.02
C ASP A 352 0.03 22.53 -9.18
N VAL A 353 -0.67 21.52 -9.74
CA VAL A 353 -1.05 20.27 -9.04
C VAL A 353 -1.11 19.09 -10.03
N VAL A 354 -0.44 17.98 -9.70
CA VAL A 354 -0.49 16.72 -10.47
C VAL A 354 -1.50 15.77 -9.83
N THR A 355 -2.79 16.09 -9.97
CA THR A 355 -3.86 15.16 -9.57
C THR A 355 -4.05 14.09 -10.63
N VAL A 356 -4.11 12.83 -10.21
CA VAL A 356 -4.33 11.68 -11.08
C VAL A 356 -5.75 11.73 -11.66
N ASN A 357 -5.86 11.55 -12.98
CA ASN A 357 -7.14 11.35 -13.65
C ASN A 357 -7.56 9.87 -13.51
N ALA A 358 -8.33 9.57 -12.47
CA ALA A 358 -8.80 8.23 -12.16
C ALA A 358 -10.29 8.26 -11.77
N PRO A 359 -11.22 8.30 -12.76
CA PRO A 359 -12.66 8.46 -12.48
C PRO A 359 -13.28 7.29 -11.73
N ARG A 360 -12.61 6.13 -11.70
CA ARG A 360 -13.03 4.94 -10.96
C ARG A 360 -12.44 4.87 -9.54
N TYR A 361 -11.50 5.75 -9.22
CA TYR A 361 -10.95 5.85 -7.88
C TYR A 361 -11.84 6.77 -7.01
N PRO A 362 -12.26 6.38 -5.80
CA PRO A 362 -13.30 7.08 -5.04
C PRO A 362 -12.95 8.48 -4.49
N LYS A 363 -11.68 8.86 -4.51
CA LYS A 363 -11.13 10.09 -3.90
C LYS A 363 -10.14 10.77 -4.85
N ALA A 364 -9.80 12.03 -4.60
CA ALA A 364 -8.66 12.64 -5.25
C ALA A 364 -7.37 11.90 -4.84
N LYS A 365 -6.47 11.69 -5.79
CA LYS A 365 -5.19 11.01 -5.59
C LYS A 365 -4.09 11.82 -6.25
N GLU A 366 -2.96 11.93 -5.57
CA GLU A 366 -1.73 12.48 -6.11
C GLU A 366 -0.88 11.35 -6.67
N GLU A 367 -0.10 11.69 -7.68
CA GLU A 367 0.82 10.76 -8.35
C GLU A 367 2.01 10.45 -7.43
N GLY A 368 2.28 9.16 -7.24
CA GLY A 368 3.45 8.65 -6.54
C GLY A 368 4.27 7.71 -7.41
N TRP A 369 5.58 7.68 -7.17
CA TRP A 369 6.51 6.81 -7.88
C TRP A 369 7.38 6.00 -6.94
N TRP A 370 7.83 4.86 -7.44
CA TRP A 370 8.94 4.10 -6.88
C TRP A 370 10.10 4.08 -7.85
N LEU A 371 11.29 4.36 -7.33
CA LEU A 371 12.54 3.94 -7.96
C LEU A 371 13.00 2.66 -7.29
N VAL A 372 13.28 1.62 -8.09
CA VAL A 372 13.71 0.31 -7.60
C VAL A 372 14.96 -0.12 -8.34
N VAL A 373 15.99 -0.52 -7.63
CA VAL A 373 17.15 -1.20 -8.21
C VAL A 373 17.01 -2.68 -7.92
N GLY A 374 17.08 -3.49 -8.96
CA GLY A 374 16.95 -4.94 -8.85
C GLY A 374 17.98 -5.71 -9.66
N ASP A 375 18.29 -6.92 -9.20
CA ASP A 375 18.98 -7.94 -9.97
C ASP A 375 17.97 -9.00 -10.41
N THR A 376 17.72 -9.07 -11.72
CA THR A 376 16.75 -10.00 -12.32
C THR A 376 17.22 -11.45 -12.29
N LYS A 377 18.53 -11.72 -12.25
CA LYS A 377 19.07 -13.09 -12.21
C LYS A 377 18.78 -13.74 -10.87
N THR A 378 18.94 -12.99 -9.79
CA THR A 378 18.70 -13.46 -8.42
C THR A 378 17.30 -13.15 -7.91
N ASN A 379 16.51 -12.37 -8.66
CA ASN A 379 15.21 -11.84 -8.25
C ASN A 379 15.30 -11.05 -6.93
N SER A 380 16.39 -10.30 -6.77
CA SER A 380 16.72 -9.55 -5.56
C SER A 380 16.44 -8.06 -5.75
N LEU A 381 15.71 -7.47 -4.81
CA LEU A 381 15.53 -6.03 -4.69
C LEU A 381 16.67 -5.47 -3.84
N LEU A 382 17.44 -4.55 -4.41
CA LEU A 382 18.68 -4.03 -3.81
C LEU A 382 18.48 -2.66 -3.16
N ALA A 383 17.70 -1.78 -3.81
CA ALA A 383 17.31 -0.49 -3.27
C ALA A 383 15.91 -0.12 -3.73
N ILE A 384 15.19 0.63 -2.89
CA ILE A 384 13.89 1.19 -3.22
C ILE A 384 13.76 2.60 -2.63
N LYS A 385 13.11 3.50 -3.35
CA LYS A 385 12.77 4.83 -2.83
C LYS A 385 11.47 5.34 -3.43
N ARG A 386 10.59 5.83 -2.56
CA ARG A 386 9.39 6.55 -2.98
C ARG A 386 9.72 7.99 -3.34
N VAL A 387 9.15 8.48 -4.43
CA VAL A 387 9.39 9.83 -4.94
C VAL A 387 8.06 10.45 -5.35
N SER A 388 7.88 11.72 -5.00
CA SER A 388 6.85 12.59 -5.55
C SER A 388 7.52 13.91 -5.92
N PHE A 389 7.21 14.43 -7.11
CA PHE A 389 7.81 15.64 -7.64
C PHE A 389 6.90 16.27 -8.70
N LEU A 390 6.96 17.59 -8.81
CA LEU A 390 6.15 18.33 -9.79
C LEU A 390 6.88 18.48 -11.12
N ARG A 391 8.10 19.03 -11.10
CA ARG A 391 8.88 19.34 -12.32
C ARG A 391 10.14 18.50 -12.45
N ARG A 392 11.07 18.68 -11.52
CA ARG A 392 12.37 18.01 -11.57
C ARG A 392 12.82 17.65 -10.16
N THR A 393 13.45 16.49 -10.02
CA THR A 393 14.07 16.08 -8.77
C THR A 393 15.32 15.24 -9.01
N LYS A 394 16.22 15.21 -8.03
CA LYS A 394 17.41 14.34 -8.01
C LYS A 394 17.32 13.45 -6.79
N VAL A 395 17.46 12.15 -7.02
CA VAL A 395 17.30 11.12 -6.00
C VAL A 395 18.53 10.23 -6.01
N LYS A 396 19.04 9.92 -4.81
CA LYS A 396 20.10 8.93 -4.63
C LYS A 396 19.50 7.62 -4.11
N LEU A 397 19.95 6.52 -4.69
CA LEU A 397 19.71 5.15 -4.27
C LEU A 397 21.07 4.55 -3.90
N GLU A 398 21.15 3.98 -2.70
CA GLU A 398 22.37 3.40 -2.15
C GLU A 398 22.12 1.92 -1.87
N PHE A 399 23.04 1.04 -2.30
CA PHE A 399 22.95 -0.40 -2.08
C PHE A 399 24.33 -1.04 -2.05
N ALA A 400 24.43 -2.21 -1.41
CA ALA A 400 25.69 -2.92 -1.29
C ALA A 400 26.13 -3.55 -2.63
N ALA A 401 27.40 -3.37 -2.98
CA ALA A 401 28.05 -4.12 -4.05
C ALA A 401 28.17 -5.60 -3.66
N PRO A 402 28.04 -6.52 -4.62
CA PRO A 402 28.19 -7.94 -4.36
C PRO A 402 29.61 -8.29 -3.88
N SER A 403 29.73 -9.40 -3.17
CA SER A 403 31.03 -9.90 -2.67
C SER A 403 31.91 -10.48 -3.77
N GLU A 404 31.33 -10.82 -4.92
CA GLU A 404 32.06 -11.33 -6.08
C GLU A 404 32.42 -10.20 -7.03
N ALA A 405 33.70 -10.15 -7.41
CA ALA A 405 34.18 -9.26 -8.46
C ALA A 405 33.63 -9.63 -9.85
N GLY A 406 33.79 -8.70 -10.78
CA GLY A 406 33.37 -8.78 -12.17
C GLY A 406 32.24 -7.82 -12.52
N GLU A 407 31.87 -7.85 -13.79
CA GLU A 407 30.79 -7.03 -14.32
C GLU A 407 29.43 -7.57 -13.85
N LYS A 408 28.66 -6.71 -13.19
CA LYS A 408 27.34 -7.04 -12.65
C LYS A 408 26.29 -6.16 -13.33
N ASN A 409 25.19 -6.78 -13.75
CA ASN A 409 24.11 -6.12 -14.47
C ASN A 409 22.93 -5.93 -13.52
N TYR A 410 22.37 -4.74 -13.52
CA TYR A 410 21.22 -4.35 -12.72
C TYR A 410 20.18 -3.68 -13.60
N ILE A 411 18.95 -3.62 -13.09
CA ILE A 411 17.86 -2.88 -13.71
C ILE A 411 17.35 -1.83 -12.72
N LEU A 412 17.28 -0.59 -13.18
CA LEU A 412 16.55 0.49 -12.52
C LEU A 412 15.12 0.53 -13.06
N TYR A 413 14.14 0.26 -12.20
CA TYR A 413 12.73 0.41 -12.48
C TYR A 413 12.23 1.74 -11.95
N PHE A 414 11.42 2.43 -12.75
CA PHE A 414 10.68 3.62 -12.37
C PHE A 414 9.19 3.32 -12.54
N MET A 415 8.51 3.08 -11.43
CA MET A 415 7.15 2.53 -11.39
C MET A 415 6.16 3.57 -10.87
N CYS A 416 5.07 3.78 -11.59
CA CYS A 416 3.96 4.64 -11.15
C CYS A 416 3.05 3.88 -10.17
N ASP A 417 2.43 4.58 -9.21
CA ASP A 417 1.41 4.00 -8.33
C ASP A 417 -0.03 4.13 -8.86
N SER A 418 -0.19 4.82 -9.98
CA SER A 418 -1.47 5.39 -10.42
C SER A 418 -1.87 5.10 -11.86
N TYR A 419 -0.92 5.08 -12.79
CA TYR A 419 -1.19 4.89 -14.22
C TYR A 419 -0.46 3.66 -14.73
N LEU A 420 -1.07 2.96 -15.70
CA LEU A 420 -0.46 1.85 -16.41
C LEU A 420 0.19 2.38 -17.70
N GLY A 421 1.34 1.83 -18.07
CA GLY A 421 2.02 2.13 -19.34
C GLY A 421 2.93 3.36 -19.32
N CYS A 422 3.29 3.84 -18.13
CA CYS A 422 4.31 4.89 -17.94
C CYS A 422 5.50 4.41 -17.09
N ASP A 423 5.55 3.11 -16.79
CA ASP A 423 6.67 2.48 -16.11
C ASP A 423 7.87 2.38 -17.06
N GLN A 424 9.07 2.58 -16.53
CA GLN A 424 10.31 2.58 -17.31
C GLN A 424 11.35 1.66 -16.68
N GLU A 425 12.14 1.01 -17.52
CA GLU A 425 13.21 0.09 -17.11
C GLU A 425 14.52 0.47 -17.80
N TYR A 426 15.60 0.57 -17.02
CA TYR A 426 16.92 0.91 -17.53
C TYR A 426 17.96 -0.10 -17.04
N GLU A 427 18.53 -0.84 -17.98
CA GLU A 427 19.68 -1.71 -17.68
C GLU A 427 20.95 -0.88 -17.50
N PHE A 428 21.73 -1.21 -16.48
CA PHE A 428 23.05 -0.62 -16.27
C PHE A 428 24.02 -1.66 -15.70
N THR A 429 25.30 -1.47 -15.97
CA THR A 429 26.36 -2.37 -15.49
C THR A 429 27.29 -1.65 -14.52
N VAL A 430 27.83 -2.42 -13.58
CA VAL A 430 28.83 -1.95 -12.62
C VAL A 430 29.96 -2.97 -12.62
N ASP A 431 31.17 -2.51 -12.90
CA ASP A 431 32.38 -3.33 -12.79
C ASP A 431 32.88 -3.33 -11.34
N VAL A 432 32.73 -4.46 -10.66
CA VAL A 432 33.13 -4.62 -9.27
C VAL A 432 34.54 -5.22 -9.22
N LYS A 433 35.50 -4.49 -8.66
CA LYS A 433 36.88 -4.97 -8.50
C LYS A 433 37.01 -5.86 -7.26
N ASP A 434 38.00 -6.76 -7.30
CA ASP A 434 38.35 -7.59 -6.14
C ASP A 434 38.61 -6.74 -4.89
N ALA A 435 38.25 -7.29 -3.72
CA ALA A 435 38.65 -6.70 -2.46
C ALA A 435 40.19 -6.62 -2.43
N ALA A 436 40.74 -5.47 -2.05
CA ALA A 436 42.19 -5.33 -1.90
C ALA A 436 42.69 -6.43 -0.94
N GLY A 437 43.62 -7.27 -1.41
CA GLY A 437 44.35 -8.17 -0.53
C GLY A 437 45.08 -7.36 0.54
N PRO A 438 45.43 -7.95 1.70
CA PRO A 438 46.26 -7.26 2.68
C PRO A 438 47.52 -6.78 1.97
N ASP A 439 47.78 -5.48 2.07
CA ASP A 439 48.83 -4.78 1.33
C ASP A 439 50.13 -5.59 1.30
N GLU A 440 50.59 -5.95 0.10
CA GLU A 440 52.02 -6.12 -0.12
C GLU A 440 52.64 -4.75 0.12
N ASP A 441 53.07 -4.55 1.36
CA ASP A 441 53.88 -3.43 1.81
C ASP A 441 55.04 -3.31 0.82
N SER A 442 54.94 -2.30 -0.04
CA SER A 442 55.89 -2.04 -1.11
C SER A 442 57.26 -1.77 -0.47
N GLY A 443 58.13 -2.78 -0.54
CA GLY A 443 59.55 -2.62 -0.34
C GLY A 443 60.10 -1.62 -1.37
N SER A 444 60.32 -0.40 -0.91
CA SER A 444 61.19 0.64 -1.49
C SER A 444 61.31 1.72 -0.41
N GLU A 445 62.45 2.01 0.20
CA GLU A 445 63.87 1.83 -0.14
C GLU A 445 64.72 1.46 1.09
#